data_AF-A0A178JB38-F1
#
_entry.id   AF-A0A178JB38-F1
#
_cell.length_a   1.000
_cell.length_b   1.000
_cell.length_c   1.000
_cell.angle_alpha   90.00
_cell.angle_beta   90.00
_cell.angle_gamma   90.00
#
_symmetry.space_group_name_H-M   'P 1'
#
loop_
_entity.id
_entity.type
_entity.pdbx_description
1 polymer ?
#
loop_
_entity_poly.entity_id
_entity_poly.type
_entity_poly.pdbx_seq_one_letter_code
_entity_poly.pdbx_strand_id
1 'polypeptide(L)'
;MMKNTRGFTLIELVIVIVVLGILAVTALPRLLDLQSDARTSALQGLKGAMQGANDQLIGASAVAGLDTAASASVTVEGESVSIVYGYAKADNANAWAKIIDANIEDATFGADGADWYFSNTNANDGTILYMPGSRRQSSLNCYLQYNEATSNASPSINLTTTGC
;
A
#
# COMPACT_ATOMS: atom_id res chain seq x y z
N MET A 1 47.00 44.32 2.83
CA MET A 1 47.35 42.90 2.63
C MET A 1 46.36 42.28 1.65
N MET A 2 46.76 42.06 0.39
CA MET A 2 45.93 41.31 -0.57
C MET A 2 46.03 39.82 -0.25
N LYS A 3 44.90 39.21 0.10
CA LYS A 3 44.78 37.79 0.43
C LYS A 3 44.75 37.03 -0.90
N ASN A 4 45.81 36.27 -1.21
CA ASN A 4 45.83 35.37 -2.37
C ASN A 4 44.74 34.31 -2.21
N THR A 5 43.64 34.47 -2.95
CA THR A 5 42.66 33.41 -3.17
C THR A 5 43.30 32.34 -4.06
N ARG A 6 43.68 31.21 -3.46
CA ARG A 6 44.04 30.01 -4.21
C ARG A 6 42.76 29.49 -4.87
N GLY A 7 42.68 29.59 -6.20
CA GLY A 7 41.59 28.99 -6.97
C GLY A 7 41.69 27.46 -6.97
N PHE A 8 40.56 26.78 -7.14
CA PHE A 8 40.49 25.33 -7.32
C PHE A 8 41.14 24.95 -8.65
N THR A 9 41.94 23.88 -8.69
CA THR A 9 42.53 23.42 -9.96
C THR A 9 41.51 22.61 -10.77
N LEU A 10 41.63 22.66 -12.10
CA LEU A 10 40.76 21.87 -12.98
C LEU A 10 40.89 20.36 -12.71
N ILE A 11 42.10 19.90 -12.35
CA ILE A 11 42.34 18.49 -12.06
C ILE A 11 41.68 18.05 -10.75
N GLU A 12 41.66 18.89 -9.71
CA GLU A 12 40.93 18.60 -8.46
C GLU A 12 39.44 18.44 -8.73
N LEU A 13 38.86 19.30 -9.57
CA LEU A 13 37.44 19.19 -9.91
C LEU A 13 37.12 17.88 -10.64
N VAL A 14 37.97 17.50 -11.60
CA VAL A 14 37.82 16.25 -12.35
C VAL A 14 37.92 15.03 -11.43
N ILE A 15 38.93 14.99 -10.55
CA ILE A 15 39.12 13.87 -9.61
C ILE A 15 37.90 13.73 -8.69
N VAL A 16 37.34 14.83 -8.18
CA VAL A 16 36.16 14.80 -7.32
C VAL A 16 34.96 14.18 -8.05
N ILE A 17 34.69 14.58 -9.29
CA ILE A 17 33.58 14.04 -10.08
C ILE A 17 33.79 12.55 -10.37
N VAL A 18 35.03 12.14 -10.69
CA VAL A 18 35.36 10.72 -10.91
C VAL A 18 35.13 9.89 -9.65
N VAL A 19 35.59 10.35 -8.49
CA VAL A 19 35.39 9.66 -7.21
C VAL A 19 33.89 9.58 -6.88
N LEU A 20 33.14 10.66 -7.03
CA LEU A 20 31.68 10.65 -6.82
C LEU A 20 30.97 9.69 -7.79
N GLY A 21 31.43 9.60 -9.03
CA GLY A 21 30.91 8.65 -10.01
C GLY A 21 31.08 7.19 -9.59
N ILE A 22 32.27 6.81 -9.10
CA ILE A 22 32.54 5.45 -8.61
C ILE A 22 31.65 5.13 -7.40
N LEU A 23 31.55 6.06 -6.44
CA LEU A 23 30.71 5.88 -5.26
C LEU A 23 29.23 5.70 -5.63
N ALA A 24 28.71 6.49 -6.58
CA ALA A 24 27.33 6.39 -7.02
C ALA A 24 26.99 5.03 -7.63
N VAL A 25 27.85 4.49 -8.51
CA VAL A 25 27.61 3.19 -9.17
C VAL A 25 27.61 2.04 -8.17
N THR A 26 28.47 2.09 -7.15
CA THR A 26 28.50 1.04 -6.11
C THR A 26 27.33 1.11 -5.13
N ALA A 27 26.78 2.30 -4.88
CA ALA A 27 25.67 2.49 -3.94
C ALA A 27 24.29 2.21 -4.57
N LEU A 28 24.14 2.44 -5.88
CA LEU A 28 22.85 2.36 -6.56
C LEU A 28 22.17 0.97 -6.48
N PRO A 29 22.86 -0.18 -6.71
CA PRO A 29 22.21 -1.49 -6.64
C PRO A 29 21.59 -1.76 -5.26
N ARG A 30 22.35 -1.48 -4.20
CA ARG A 30 21.87 -1.64 -2.81
C ARG A 30 20.70 -0.72 -2.50
N LEU A 31 20.69 0.51 -3.05
CA LEU A 31 19.58 1.43 -2.87
C LEU A 31 18.29 0.91 -3.53
N LEU A 32 18.39 0.25 -4.69
CA LEU A 32 17.24 -0.35 -5.36
C LEU A 32 16.68 -1.53 -4.56
N ASP A 33 17.55 -2.40 -4.03
CA ASP A 33 17.14 -3.52 -3.17
C ASP A 33 16.43 -3.03 -1.92
N LEU A 34 16.98 -2.00 -1.25
CA LEU A 34 16.35 -1.39 -0.07
C LEU A 34 14.96 -0.81 -0.37
N GLN A 35 14.74 -0.25 -1.57
CA GLN A 35 13.41 0.23 -1.97
C GLN A 35 12.43 -0.93 -2.19
N SER A 36 12.87 -2.03 -2.80
CA SER A 36 12.04 -3.23 -3.00
C SER A 36 11.64 -3.86 -1.65
N ASP A 37 12.60 -3.99 -0.73
CA ASP A 37 12.36 -4.48 0.64
C ASP A 37 11.43 -3.56 1.43
N ALA A 38 11.59 -2.24 1.29
CA ALA A 38 10.73 -1.26 1.95
C ALA A 38 9.27 -1.36 1.45
N ARG A 39 9.06 -1.49 0.13
CA ARG A 39 7.71 -1.69 -0.45
C ARG A 39 7.08 -2.99 0.03
N THR A 40 7.86 -4.07 0.01
CA THR A 40 7.40 -5.40 0.46
C THR A 40 7.01 -5.38 1.94
N SER A 41 7.83 -4.75 2.78
CA SER A 41 7.56 -4.60 4.21
C SER A 41 6.33 -3.73 4.47
N ALA A 42 6.16 -2.64 3.72
CA ALA A 42 4.97 -1.79 3.81
C ALA A 42 3.69 -2.57 3.43
N LEU A 43 3.73 -3.37 2.36
CA LEU A 43 2.60 -4.22 1.95
C LEU A 43 2.28 -5.29 3.01
N GLN A 44 3.31 -5.86 3.65
CA GLN A 44 3.11 -6.78 4.78
C GLN A 44 2.46 -6.08 5.99
N GLY A 45 2.86 -4.84 6.26
CA GLY A 45 2.24 -4.00 7.29
C GLY A 45 0.75 -3.74 6.98
N LEU A 46 0.43 -3.35 5.75
CA LEU A 46 -0.95 -3.16 5.30
C LEU A 46 -1.75 -4.47 5.42
N LYS A 47 -1.17 -5.61 5.05
CA LYS A 47 -1.79 -6.93 5.23
C LYS A 47 -2.18 -7.18 6.68
N GLY A 48 -1.27 -6.94 7.61
CA GLY A 48 -1.52 -7.11 9.03
C GLY A 48 -2.64 -6.19 9.52
N ALA A 49 -2.63 -4.93 9.09
CA ALA A 49 -3.70 -3.98 9.40
C ALA A 49 -5.07 -4.45 8.88
N MET A 50 -5.13 -4.93 7.62
CA MET A 50 -6.36 -5.46 7.03
C MET A 50 -6.88 -6.71 7.73
N GLN A 51 -5.97 -7.61 8.15
CA GLN A 51 -6.33 -8.79 8.93
C GLN A 51 -6.90 -8.40 10.29
N GLY A 52 -6.23 -7.51 11.02
CA GLY A 52 -6.71 -7.01 12.31
C GLY A 52 -8.06 -6.28 12.22
N ALA A 53 -8.25 -5.46 11.19
CA ALA A 53 -9.53 -4.78 10.94
C ALA A 53 -10.67 -5.78 10.67
N ASN A 54 -10.39 -6.84 9.91
CA ASN A 54 -11.36 -7.92 9.67
C ASN A 54 -11.68 -8.72 10.94
N ASP A 55 -10.69 -9.00 11.79
CA ASP A 55 -10.90 -9.68 13.07
C ASP A 55 -11.77 -8.84 14.03
N GLN A 56 -11.64 -7.51 13.98
CA GLN A 56 -12.52 -6.61 14.72
C GLN A 56 -13.93 -6.57 14.12
N LEU A 57 -14.05 -6.50 12.79
CA LEU A 57 -15.33 -6.44 12.09
C LEU A 57 -16.17 -7.70 12.29
N ILE A 58 -15.56 -8.89 12.22
CA ILE A 58 -16.29 -10.14 12.42
C ILE A 58 -16.86 -10.18 13.85
N GLY A 59 -16.12 -9.70 14.85
CA GLY A 59 -16.61 -9.57 16.23
C GLY A 59 -17.81 -8.62 16.34
N ALA A 60 -17.73 -7.44 15.72
CA ALA A 60 -18.82 -6.47 15.70
C ALA A 60 -20.06 -6.99 14.96
N SER A 61 -19.86 -7.65 13.81
CA SER A 61 -20.93 -8.20 13.00
C SER A 61 -21.64 -9.39 13.66
N ALA A 62 -20.91 -10.23 14.40
CA ALA A 62 -21.48 -11.37 15.14
C ALA A 62 -22.38 -10.88 16.28
N VAL A 63 -22.00 -9.82 16.99
CA VAL A 63 -22.85 -9.19 18.01
C VAL A 63 -24.13 -8.60 17.40
N ALA A 64 -24.05 -8.09 16.18
CA ALA A 64 -25.20 -7.59 15.42
C ALA A 64 -26.02 -8.70 14.72
N GLY A 65 -25.56 -9.96 14.74
CA GLY A 65 -26.21 -11.08 14.04
C GLY A 65 -26.11 -11.01 12.52
N LEU A 66 -25.07 -10.37 11.98
CA LEU A 66 -24.85 -10.13 10.55
C LEU A 66 -23.74 -10.99 9.95
N ASP A 67 -23.12 -11.88 10.74
CA ASP A 67 -21.98 -12.74 10.39
C ASP A 67 -22.30 -13.81 9.33
N THR A 68 -23.59 -14.05 9.06
CA THR A 68 -24.05 -14.98 8.01
C THR A 68 -24.69 -14.30 6.82
N ALA A 69 -24.82 -12.97 6.84
CA ALA A 69 -25.46 -12.21 5.77
C ALA A 69 -24.51 -12.06 4.57
N ALA A 70 -24.97 -12.44 3.38
CA ALA A 70 -24.19 -12.32 2.14
C ALA A 70 -23.86 -10.87 1.76
N SER A 71 -24.63 -9.89 2.27
CA SER A 71 -24.31 -8.48 2.18
C SER A 71 -25.06 -7.75 3.30
N ALA A 72 -24.34 -6.96 4.08
CA ALA A 72 -24.93 -6.13 5.13
C ALA A 72 -24.04 -4.90 5.38
N SER A 73 -24.46 -4.07 6.32
CA SER A 73 -23.64 -2.97 6.84
C SER A 73 -23.64 -3.02 8.36
N VAL A 74 -22.48 -2.89 8.97
CA VAL A 74 -22.33 -2.80 10.43
C VAL A 74 -21.79 -1.41 10.78
N THR A 75 -22.29 -0.84 11.87
CA THR A 75 -21.80 0.45 12.36
C THR A 75 -20.64 0.23 13.30
N VAL A 76 -19.46 0.75 12.93
CA VAL A 76 -18.25 0.73 13.76
C VAL A 76 -17.85 2.18 13.99
N GLU A 77 -17.73 2.59 15.26
CA GLU A 77 -17.31 3.95 15.65
C GLU A 77 -18.16 5.08 15.02
N GLY A 78 -19.43 4.82 14.72
CA GLY A 78 -20.35 5.79 14.11
C GLY A 78 -20.33 5.79 12.58
N GLU A 79 -19.41 5.05 11.95
CA GLU A 79 -19.33 4.87 10.51
C GLU A 79 -20.03 3.59 10.06
N SER A 80 -20.80 3.67 8.97
CA SER A 80 -21.44 2.49 8.38
C SER A 80 -20.49 1.80 7.42
N VAL A 81 -20.02 0.61 7.79
CA VAL A 81 -19.06 -0.20 7.05
C VAL A 81 -19.79 -1.31 6.31
N SER A 82 -19.58 -1.41 5.00
CA SER A 82 -20.15 -2.49 4.19
C SER A 82 -19.40 -3.80 4.46
N ILE A 83 -20.16 -4.85 4.76
CA ILE A 83 -19.65 -6.17 5.10
C ILE A 83 -20.30 -7.28 4.26
N VAL A 84 -19.57 -8.37 4.12
CA VAL A 84 -19.96 -9.61 3.44
C VAL A 84 -19.58 -10.77 4.38
N TYR A 85 -20.57 -11.53 4.84
CA TYR A 85 -20.43 -12.59 5.84
C TYR A 85 -19.61 -12.16 7.07
N GLY A 86 -19.86 -10.94 7.55
CA GLY A 86 -19.19 -10.36 8.72
C GLY A 86 -17.79 -9.77 8.48
N TYR A 87 -17.22 -9.93 7.29
CA TYR A 87 -15.93 -9.35 6.90
C TYR A 87 -16.09 -8.11 6.03
N ALA A 88 -15.06 -7.28 5.91
CA ALA A 88 -15.10 -6.10 5.04
C ALA A 88 -15.42 -6.48 3.59
N LYS A 89 -16.35 -5.75 2.96
CA LYS A 89 -16.59 -5.85 1.52
C LYS A 89 -15.33 -5.43 0.74
N ALA A 90 -15.10 -5.97 -0.46
CA ALA A 90 -14.07 -5.51 -1.39
C ALA A 90 -14.44 -4.15 -2.03
N ASP A 91 -14.61 -3.13 -1.19
CA ASP A 91 -14.97 -1.76 -1.54
C ASP A 91 -14.13 -0.79 -0.70
N ASN A 92 -13.41 0.12 -1.34
CA ASN A 92 -12.61 1.10 -0.62
C ASN A 92 -13.49 2.15 0.08
N ALA A 93 -14.38 2.80 -0.66
CA ALA A 93 -15.15 3.94 -0.18
C ALA A 93 -16.12 3.56 0.95
N ASN A 94 -16.73 2.37 0.86
CA ASN A 94 -17.76 1.95 1.80
C ASN A 94 -17.27 0.97 2.87
N ALA A 95 -16.05 0.44 2.78
CA ALA A 95 -15.50 -0.46 3.78
C ALA A 95 -14.08 -0.06 4.22
N TRP A 96 -13.08 -0.24 3.37
CA TRP A 96 -11.68 -0.15 3.80
C TRP A 96 -11.23 1.24 4.24
N ALA A 97 -11.64 2.29 3.54
CA ALA A 97 -11.33 3.68 3.91
C ALA A 97 -11.98 4.12 5.23
N LYS A 98 -12.96 3.34 5.74
CA LYS A 98 -13.65 3.62 7.01
C LYS A 98 -13.06 2.88 8.21
N ILE A 99 -12.22 1.87 7.97
CA ILE A 99 -11.70 0.97 9.01
C ILE A 99 -10.17 0.95 9.08
N ILE A 100 -9.49 1.49 8.06
CA ILE A 100 -8.04 1.68 8.06
C ILE A 100 -7.75 3.17 8.00
N ASP A 101 -7.02 3.66 8.99
CA ASP A 101 -6.48 5.01 9.01
C ASP A 101 -5.24 5.08 8.11
N ALA A 102 -5.48 5.28 6.81
CA ALA A 102 -4.44 5.50 5.82
C ALA A 102 -4.95 6.39 4.70
N ASN A 103 -4.05 7.18 4.10
CA ASN A 103 -4.39 7.96 2.92
C ASN A 103 -4.44 7.04 1.68
N ILE A 104 -5.66 6.69 1.26
CA ILE A 104 -5.92 5.75 0.17
C ILE A 104 -6.65 6.47 -0.97
N GLU A 105 -6.08 6.44 -2.17
CA GLU A 105 -6.63 7.09 -3.37
C GLU A 105 -6.83 6.11 -4.53
N ASP A 106 -7.65 6.47 -5.51
CA ASP A 106 -7.86 5.62 -6.70
C ASP A 106 -6.59 5.58 -7.57
N ALA A 107 -6.18 4.39 -8.03
CA ALA A 107 -4.95 4.22 -8.81
C ALA A 107 -4.96 4.92 -10.18
N THR A 108 -6.15 5.20 -10.73
CA THR A 108 -6.35 5.82 -12.05
C THR A 108 -6.65 7.31 -11.93
N PHE A 109 -7.50 7.69 -10.98
CA PHE A 109 -8.04 9.05 -10.86
C PHE A 109 -7.55 9.81 -9.62
N GLY A 110 -6.88 9.12 -8.69
CA GLY A 110 -6.39 9.68 -7.45
C GLY A 110 -5.24 10.67 -7.63
N ALA A 111 -5.18 11.65 -6.73
CA ALA A 111 -4.10 12.64 -6.70
C ALA A 111 -2.75 11.99 -6.38
N ASP A 112 -1.66 12.68 -6.74
CA ASP A 112 -0.32 12.29 -6.32
C ASP A 112 -0.11 12.50 -4.82
N GLY A 113 0.61 11.57 -4.18
CA GLY A 113 1.05 11.71 -2.78
C GLY A 113 0.23 10.93 -1.76
N ALA A 114 -0.66 10.03 -2.19
CA ALA A 114 -1.30 9.07 -1.28
C ALA A 114 -0.31 7.98 -0.84
N ASP A 115 -0.55 7.42 0.36
CA ASP A 115 0.25 6.32 0.89
C ASP A 115 -0.01 5.06 0.06
N TRP A 116 -1.29 4.82 -0.23
CA TRP A 116 -1.77 3.67 -0.97
C TRP A 116 -2.69 4.07 -2.10
N TYR A 117 -2.63 3.30 -3.17
CA TYR A 117 -3.53 3.42 -4.30
C TYR A 117 -4.32 2.14 -4.43
N PHE A 118 -5.64 2.24 -4.58
CA PHE A 118 -6.49 1.07 -4.80
C PHE A 118 -6.93 0.96 -6.26
N SER A 119 -7.15 -0.27 -6.71
CA SER A 119 -7.80 -0.55 -7.99
C SER A 119 -8.89 -1.58 -7.76
N ASN A 120 -10.09 -1.23 -8.18
CA ASN A 120 -11.28 -2.07 -8.11
C ASN A 120 -12.13 -1.76 -9.34
N THR A 121 -12.06 -2.62 -10.36
CA THR A 121 -12.69 -2.37 -11.66
C THR A 121 -14.22 -2.29 -11.54
N ASN A 122 -14.81 -3.14 -10.70
CA ASN A 122 -16.17 -2.96 -10.17
C ASN A 122 -16.25 -3.32 -8.69
N ALA A 123 -17.06 -2.57 -7.93
CA ALA A 123 -17.31 -2.78 -6.50
C ALA A 123 -18.00 -4.12 -6.15
N ASN A 124 -18.35 -4.91 -7.16
CA ASN A 124 -19.00 -6.22 -7.02
C ASN A 124 -18.14 -7.37 -7.57
N ASP A 125 -16.91 -7.10 -8.02
CA ASP A 125 -15.99 -8.15 -8.50
C ASP A 125 -15.46 -9.01 -7.32
N GLY A 126 -15.69 -8.58 -6.08
CA GLY A 126 -15.25 -9.26 -4.87
C GLY A 126 -13.75 -9.19 -4.62
N THR A 127 -13.03 -8.42 -5.42
CA THR A 127 -11.57 -8.24 -5.31
C THR A 127 -11.18 -6.77 -5.37
N ILE A 128 -10.27 -6.36 -4.49
CA ILE A 128 -9.65 -5.04 -4.50
C ILE A 128 -8.14 -5.17 -4.35
N LEU A 129 -7.40 -4.40 -5.13
CA LEU A 129 -5.94 -4.37 -5.10
C LEU A 129 -5.47 -3.07 -4.44
N TYR A 130 -4.43 -3.16 -3.61
CA TYR A 130 -3.73 -2.04 -3.00
C TYR A 130 -2.27 -2.01 -3.44
N MET A 131 -1.80 -0.83 -3.82
CA MET A 131 -0.51 -0.58 -4.42
C MET A 131 0.20 0.58 -3.71
N PRO A 132 1.53 0.52 -3.49
CA PRO A 132 2.24 1.63 -2.87
C PRO A 132 2.34 2.82 -3.84
N GLY A 133 2.43 4.04 -3.30
CA GLY A 133 2.48 5.26 -4.13
C GLY A 133 3.57 5.34 -5.19
N SER A 134 4.67 4.59 -5.02
CA SER A 134 5.76 4.50 -6.00
C SER A 134 5.53 3.50 -7.14
N ARG A 135 4.51 2.64 -7.06
CA ARG A 135 4.19 1.58 -8.04
C ARG A 135 2.68 1.40 -8.16
N ARG A 136 1.99 2.36 -8.78
CA ARG A 136 0.52 2.44 -8.84
C ARG A 136 -0.17 1.55 -9.89
N GLN A 137 0.60 0.72 -10.60
CA GLN A 137 0.08 -0.11 -11.68
C GLN A 137 0.15 -1.59 -11.30
N SER A 138 -0.96 -2.30 -11.45
CA SER A 138 -1.04 -3.73 -11.16
C SER A 138 -0.09 -4.56 -12.03
N SER A 139 0.20 -4.09 -13.25
CA SER A 139 1.18 -4.69 -14.17
C SER A 139 2.61 -4.74 -13.62
N LEU A 140 2.91 -3.98 -12.56
CA LEU A 140 4.21 -3.95 -11.91
C LEU A 140 4.36 -5.03 -10.84
N ASN A 141 3.36 -5.90 -10.62
CA ASN A 141 3.44 -7.02 -9.67
C ASN A 141 3.96 -6.64 -8.28
N CYS A 142 3.54 -5.46 -7.80
CA CYS A 142 3.84 -4.94 -6.47
C CYS A 142 2.55 -4.45 -5.81
N TYR A 143 1.75 -5.39 -5.33
CA TYR A 143 0.44 -5.10 -4.76
C TYR A 143 0.00 -6.14 -3.73
N LEU A 144 -0.95 -5.72 -2.90
CA LEU A 144 -1.72 -6.57 -2.03
C LEU A 144 -3.10 -6.77 -2.66
N GLN A 145 -3.56 -8.01 -2.76
CA GLN A 145 -4.87 -8.35 -3.27
C GLN A 145 -5.73 -8.86 -2.13
N TYR A 146 -6.87 -8.22 -1.92
CA TYR A 146 -7.92 -8.66 -1.03
C TYR A 146 -9.05 -9.27 -1.85
N ASN A 147 -9.44 -10.50 -1.51
CA ASN A 147 -10.67 -11.11 -2.01
C ASN A 147 -11.64 -11.23 -0.83
N GLU A 148 -12.84 -10.66 -0.99
CA GLU A 148 -13.86 -10.70 0.04
C GLU A 148 -14.36 -12.12 0.31
N ALA A 149 -15.03 -12.28 1.45
CA ALA A 149 -15.54 -13.57 1.86
C ALA A 149 -16.69 -14.00 0.93
N THR A 150 -16.71 -15.28 0.51
CA THR A 150 -17.81 -15.85 -0.29
C THR A 150 -18.79 -16.66 0.57
N SER A 151 -18.44 -16.89 1.83
CA SER A 151 -19.22 -17.57 2.87
C SER A 151 -18.77 -17.04 4.23
N ASN A 152 -19.22 -17.65 5.33
CA ASN A 152 -18.71 -17.39 6.68
C ASN A 152 -17.24 -17.83 6.91
N ALA A 153 -16.48 -18.10 5.85
CA ALA A 153 -15.06 -18.41 5.92
C ALA A 153 -14.25 -17.11 5.77
N SER A 154 -13.07 -17.07 6.39
CA SER A 154 -12.23 -15.87 6.36
C SER A 154 -11.81 -15.50 4.93
N PRO A 155 -11.79 -14.20 4.60
CA PRO A 155 -11.38 -13.71 3.29
C PRO A 155 -9.88 -13.94 3.04
N SER A 156 -9.47 -13.93 1.77
CA SER A 156 -8.07 -14.16 1.41
C SER A 156 -7.34 -12.84 1.16
N ILE A 157 -6.16 -12.70 1.77
CA ILE A 157 -5.27 -11.53 1.55
C ILE A 157 -3.91 -12.02 1.05
N ASN A 158 -3.63 -11.79 -0.23
CA ASN A 158 -2.46 -12.29 -0.95
C ASN A 158 -1.54 -11.13 -1.34
N LEU A 159 -0.22 -11.34 -1.28
CA LEU A 159 0.77 -10.36 -1.70
C LEU A 159 1.43 -10.83 -2.99
N THR A 160 1.61 -9.91 -3.92
CA THR A 160 2.45 -10.08 -5.11
C THR A 160 3.57 -9.05 -5.02
N THR A 161 4.81 -9.52 -4.86
CA THR A 161 5.97 -8.65 -4.59
C THR A 161 7.09 -8.77 -5.63
N THR A 162 6.90 -9.58 -6.68
CA THR A 162 7.95 -9.88 -7.66
C THR A 162 8.42 -8.67 -8.47
N GLY A 163 7.62 -7.59 -8.53
CA GLY A 163 8.03 -6.34 -9.16
C GLY A 163 8.07 -5.14 -8.22
N CYS A 164 8.07 -5.39 -6.90
CA CYS A 164 8.54 -4.40 -5.93
C CYS A 164 10.05 -4.20 -6.11
#